data_AF-A0AAV8X5Q3-F1
#
_entry.id   AF-A0AAV8X5Q3-F1
#
_cell.length_a   1.000
_cell.length_b   1.000
_cell.length_c   1.000
_cell.angle_alpha   90.00
_cell.angle_beta   90.00
_cell.angle_gamma   90.00
#
_symmetry.space_group_name_H-M   'P 1'
#
loop_
_entity.id
_entity.type
_entity.pdbx_description
1 polymer ?
#
loop_
_entity_poly.entity_id
_entity_poly.type
_entity_poly.pdbx_seq_one_letter_code
_entity_poly.pdbx_strand_id
1 'polypeptide(L)' 'MADEQLPAGWEKRLSRSTGQHYYLNIYTKESQWDVPDKPTKPVSSSGPEQVQCSHLLVKHKDSRRPSSWREENIIRY' A
#
# COMPACT_ATOMS: atom_id res chain seq x y z
N MET A 1 -1.70 -30.67 -4.16
CA MET A 1 -2.36 -29.36 -4.02
C MET A 1 -1.54 -28.63 -2.99
N ALA A 2 -0.59 -27.79 -3.41
CA ALA A 2 0.31 -27.14 -2.45
C ALA A 2 -0.50 -26.05 -1.73
N ASP A 3 -1.08 -26.41 -0.60
CA ASP A 3 -1.34 -25.49 0.51
C ASP A 3 0.01 -25.00 1.02
N GLU A 4 0.64 -24.15 0.22
CA GLU A 4 1.88 -23.47 0.56
C GLU A 4 1.53 -22.56 1.74
N GLN A 5 1.77 -23.08 2.95
CA GLN A 5 1.54 -22.40 4.22
C GLN A 5 2.29 -21.08 4.18
N LEU A 6 1.59 -20.02 3.79
CA LEU A 6 2.15 -18.70 3.81
C LEU A 6 2.49 -18.34 5.25
N PRO A 7 3.65 -17.72 5.47
CA PRO A 7 4.04 -17.37 6.81
C PRO A 7 3.01 -16.42 7.41
N ALA A 8 2.82 -16.52 8.73
CA ALA A 8 1.75 -15.81 9.43
C ALA A 8 1.73 -14.32 9.05
N GLY A 9 0.55 -13.83 8.64
CA GLY A 9 0.38 -12.45 8.19
C GLY A 9 0.36 -12.21 6.67
N TRP A 10 0.48 -13.26 5.86
CA TRP A 10 0.41 -13.17 4.40
C TRP A 10 -0.78 -13.93 3.82
N GLU A 11 -1.43 -13.36 2.81
CA GLU A 11 -2.57 -13.96 2.12
C GLU A 11 -2.32 -14.01 0.60
N LYS A 12 -2.49 -15.18 -0.01
CA LYS A 12 -2.41 -15.36 -1.47
C LYS A 12 -3.69 -14.85 -2.11
N ARG A 13 -3.57 -13.94 -3.09
CA ARG A 13 -4.70 -13.43 -3.86
C ARG A 13 -4.44 -13.52 -5.36
N LEU A 14 -5.52 -13.62 -6.13
CA LEU A 14 -5.47 -13.52 -7.58
C LEU A 14 -5.73 -12.07 -8.00
N SER A 15 -4.84 -11.52 -8.82
CA SER A 15 -5.06 -10.23 -9.45
C SER A 15 -6.22 -10.32 -10.45
N ARG A 16 -7.22 -9.43 -10.32
CA ARG A 16 -8.40 -9.42 -11.19
C ARG A 16 -8.09 -9.01 -12.63
N SER A 17 -7.04 -8.23 -12.83
CA SER A 17 -6.66 -7.68 -14.13
C SER A 17 -5.66 -8.57 -14.89
N THR A 18 -4.72 -9.20 -14.17
CA THR A 18 -3.64 -9.98 -14.79
C THR A 18 -3.79 -11.49 -14.61
N GLY A 19 -4.70 -11.95 -13.74
CA GLY A 19 -4.84 -13.37 -13.40
C GLY A 19 -3.63 -13.95 -12.66
N GLN A 20 -2.65 -13.12 -12.28
CA GLN A 20 -1.45 -13.56 -11.58
C GLN A 20 -1.68 -13.56 -10.07
N HIS A 21 -1.03 -14.50 -9.38
CA HIS A 21 -1.06 -14.55 -7.92
C HIS A 21 -0.14 -13.48 -7.34
N TYR A 22 -0.62 -12.77 -6.31
CA TYR A 22 0.18 -11.87 -5.49
C TYR A 22 -0.05 -12.19 -4.01
N TYR A 23 0.89 -11.78 -3.17
CA TYR A 23 0.88 -11.99 -1.73
C TYR A 23 0.63 -10.67 -1.04
N LEU A 24 -0.44 -10.61 -0.25
CA LEU A 24 -0.84 -9.43 0.50
C LEU A 24 -0.48 -9.59 1.98
N ASN A 25 0.24 -8.63 2.52
CA ASN A 25 0.47 -8.52 3.94
C ASN A 25 -0.79 -7.96 4.63
N ILE A 26 -1.43 -8.75 5.49
CA ILE A 26 -2.68 -8.33 6.14
C ILE A 26 -2.47 -7.21 7.17
N TYR A 27 -1.25 -7.09 7.72
CA TYR A 27 -0.91 -6.12 8.76
C TYR A 27 -0.47 -4.78 8.17
N THR A 28 0.42 -4.77 7.17
CA THR A 28 0.95 -3.53 6.57
C THR A 28 0.18 -3.08 5.32
N LYS A 29 -0.71 -3.93 4.79
CA LYS A 29 -1.41 -3.74 3.49
C LYS A 29 -0.48 -3.65 2.28
N GLU A 30 0.76 -4.07 2.43
CA GLU A 30 1.72 -4.15 1.33
C GLU A 30 1.45 -5.38 0.46
N SER A 31 1.56 -5.22 -0.85
CA SER A 31 1.42 -6.31 -1.83
C SER A 31 2.75 -6.59 -2.50
N GLN A 32 3.10 -7.86 -2.65
CA GLN A 32 4.30 -8.29 -3.39
C GLN A 32 3.99 -9.47 -4.32
N TRP A 33 4.81 -9.64 -5.36
CA TRP A 33 4.65 -10.73 -6.33
C TRP A 33 5.41 -12.00 -5.94
N ASP A 34 6.50 -11.86 -5.18
CA ASP A 34 7.35 -12.97 -4.73
C ASP A 34 6.82 -13.62 -3.45
N VAL A 35 7.09 -14.92 -3.25
CA VAL A 35 6.59 -15.65 -2.08
C VAL A 35 7.31 -15.15 -0.82
N PRO A 36 6.58 -14.62 0.18
CA PRO A 36 7.22 -14.20 1.43
C PRO A 36 7.76 -15.41 2.18
N ASP A 37 9.04 -15.40 2.52
CA ASP A 37 9.67 -16.41 3.40
C ASP A 37 9.50 -16.05 4.89
N LYS A 38 9.38 -14.76 5.20
CA LYS A 38 9.37 -14.25 6.59
C LYS A 38 7.95 -13.99 7.11
N PRO A 39 7.63 -14.43 8.35
CA PRO A 39 6.38 -14.10 9.01
C PRO A 39 6.31 -12.61 9.33
N THR A 40 5.17 -12.01 9.03
CA THR A 40 4.91 -10.62 9.42
C THR A 40 4.47 -10.59 10.86
N LYS A 41 5.23 -9.90 11.70
CA LYS A 41 4.84 -9.66 13.08
C LYS A 41 3.75 -8.58 13.10
N PRO A 42 2.66 -8.76 13.87
CA PRO A 42 1.71 -7.67 14.09
C PRO A 42 2.48 -6.49 14.66
N VAL A 43 2.32 -5.31 14.05
CA VAL A 43 2.86 -4.06 14.59
C VAL A 43 2.37 -3.94 16.03
N SER A 44 3.30 -3.84 16.98
CA SER A 44 2.97 -3.71 18.39
C SER A 44 2.00 -2.55 18.59
N SER A 45 0.93 -2.76 19.34
CA SER A 45 -0.20 -1.82 19.50
C SER A 45 0.19 -0.43 20.01
N SER A 46 1.41 -0.28 20.52
CA SER A 46 2.07 0.99 20.75
C SER A 46 2.90 1.34 19.53
N GLY A 47 2.28 1.96 18.53
CA GLY A 47 3.01 2.54 17.41
C GLY A 47 4.06 3.56 17.88
N PRO A 48 5.02 3.93 17.04
CA PRO A 48 6.01 4.95 17.41
C PRO A 48 5.32 6.29 17.69
N GLU A 49 5.80 7.03 18.71
CA GLU A 49 5.29 8.37 19.04
C GLU A 49 5.48 9.38 17.90
N GLN A 50 6.48 9.17 17.05
CA GLN A 50 6.77 10.02 15.89
C GLN A 50 7.18 9.18 14.68
N VAL A 51 6.69 9.56 13.50
CA VAL A 51 7.05 8.94 12.21
C VAL A 51 7.54 10.00 11.23
N GLN A 52 8.52 9.63 10.41
CA GLN A 52 8.94 10.42 9.26
C GLN A 52 8.33 9.81 8.00
N CYS A 53 7.65 10.63 7.20
CA CYS A 53 7.07 10.20 5.95
C CYS A 53 7.32 11.25 4.87
N SER A 54 7.54 10.79 3.64
CA SER A 54 7.48 11.62 2.44
C SER A 54 6.15 11.35 1.75
N HIS A 55 5.51 12.38 1.19
CA HIS A 55 4.31 12.22 0.39
C HIS A 55 4.41 13.03 -0.90
N LEU A 56 3.84 12.48 -1.97
CA LEU A 56 3.73 13.16 -3.25
C LEU A 56 2.31 13.72 -3.39
N LEU A 57 2.20 15.05 -3.30
CA LEU A 57 0.91 15.72 -3.45
C LEU A 57 0.61 15.97 -4.94
N VAL A 58 -0.48 15.39 -5.43
CA VAL A 58 -1.09 15.72 -6.73
C VAL A 58 -2.45 16.35 -6.47
N LYS A 59 -2.65 17.57 -6.94
CA LYS A 59 -3.92 18.30 -6.82
C LYS A 59 -4.76 18.12 -8.07
N HIS A 60 -6.07 18.29 -7.91
CA HIS A 60 -7.10 18.25 -8.95
C HIS A 60 -8.08 19.43 -8.75
N LYS A 61 -9.02 19.64 -9.68
CA LYS A 61 -9.93 20.79 -9.69
C LYS A 61 -10.78 20.93 -8.42
N ASP A 62 -11.14 19.82 -7.78
CA ASP A 62 -11.94 19.80 -6.55
C ASP A 62 -11.09 19.79 -5.27
N SER A 63 -9.76 19.89 -5.40
CA SER A 63 -8.89 20.10 -4.24
C SER A 63 -9.26 21.40 -3.54
N ARG A 64 -9.34 21.40 -2.20
CA ARG A 64 -9.75 22.59 -1.41
C ARG A 64 -9.02 23.89 -1.75
N ARG A 65 -7.76 23.78 -2.22
CA ARG A 65 -6.96 24.88 -2.74
C ARG A 65 -6.31 24.42 -4.05
N PRO A 66 -6.96 24.57 -5.21
CA PRO A 66 -6.51 24.06 -6.50
C PRO A 66 -5.45 24.99 -7.11
N SER A 67 -4.38 25.26 -6.34
CA SER A 67 -3.27 26.16 -6.68
C SER A 67 -2.00 25.69 -5.97
N SER A 68 -0.84 25.82 -6.59
CA SER A 68 0.47 25.46 -6.05
C SER A 68 1.55 26.40 -6.61
N TRP A 69 2.74 26.37 -6.03
CA TRP A 69 3.92 27.05 -6.59
C TRP A 69 4.24 26.60 -8.03
N ARG A 70 3.81 25.39 -8.41
CA ARG A 70 3.97 24.84 -9.76
C ARG A 70 2.91 25.33 -10.76
N GLU A 71 1.71 25.66 -10.30
CA GLU A 71 0.56 25.97 -11.16
C GLU A 71 -0.49 26.75 -10.35
N GLU A 72 -0.85 27.95 -10.80
CA GLU A 72 -1.77 28.84 -10.06
C GLU A 72 -3.21 28.34 -10.07
N ASN A 73 -3.69 27.74 -11.16
CA ASN A 73 -5.04 27.19 -11.28
C ASN A 73 -4.98 25.77 -11.82
N ILE A 74 -5.30 24.80 -10.97
CA ILE A 74 -5.20 23.36 -11.26
C ILE A 74 -6.57 22.83 -11.66
N ILE A 75 -6.71 22.41 -12.93
CA ILE A 75 -7.99 21.99 -13.54
C ILE A 75 -8.06 20.51 -13.93
N ARG A 76 -7.09 19.71 -13.49
CA ARG A 76 -7.10 18.25 -13.75
C ARG A 76 -8.28 17.59 -13.02
N TYR A 77 -8.89 16.59 -13.66
CA TYR A 77 -9.99 15.79 -13.12
C TYR A 77 -9.45 14.61 -12.32
#